data_AF-A0A1Z4JRJ5-F1
#
_entry.id   AF-A0A1Z4JRJ5-F1
#
_cell.length_a   1.000
_cell.length_b   1.000
_cell.length_c   1.000
_cell.angle_alpha   90.00
_cell.angle_beta   90.00
_cell.angle_gamma   90.00
#
_symmetry.space_group_name_H-M   'P 1'
#
loop_
_entity.id
_entity.type
_entity.pdbx_description
1 polymer ?
#
loop_
_entity_poly.entity_id
_entity_poly.type
_entity_poly.pdbx_seq_one_letter_code
_entity_poly.pdbx_strand_id
1 'polypeptide(L)'
;MNADTHALISQQYQTIEALRTQPMGGMDYCQKWVPTFYGVYPGESGFKSKCLAELSRVTGTQPDTIRATWGTNFEKTPSYAALLLRTTDLLNQVIVGIRLPPNFPN
;
A
#
# COMPACT_ATOMS: atom_id res chain seq x y z
N MET A 1 -0.90 1.03 36.40
CA MET A 1 -0.98 0.17 35.19
C MET A 1 -0.53 -1.23 35.60
N ASN A 2 -1.31 -2.28 35.31
CA ASN A 2 -1.01 -3.66 35.74
C ASN A 2 -0.09 -4.37 34.72
N ALA A 3 0.57 -5.46 35.15
CA ALA A 3 1.47 -6.25 34.31
C ALA A 3 0.78 -6.80 33.04
N ASP A 4 -0.52 -7.11 33.13
CA ASP A 4 -1.33 -7.59 32.00
C ASP A 4 -1.47 -6.53 30.89
N THR A 5 -1.59 -5.24 31.26
CA THR A 5 -1.62 -4.13 30.30
C THR A 5 -0.29 -4.01 29.55
N HIS A 6 0.85 -4.18 30.24
CA HIS A 6 2.17 -4.11 29.59
C HIS A 6 2.40 -5.28 28.62
N ALA A 7 1.95 -6.49 28.99
CA ALA A 7 2.02 -7.66 28.12
C ALA A 7 1.18 -7.47 26.85
N LEU A 8 -0.05 -6.95 26.99
CA LEU A 8 -0.95 -6.68 25.87
C LEU A 8 -0.36 -5.64 24.90
N ILE A 9 0.17 -4.53 25.43
CA ILE A 9 0.80 -3.48 24.63
C ILE A 9 2.01 -4.03 23.88
N SER A 10 2.87 -4.81 24.56
CA SER A 10 4.04 -5.43 23.94
C SER A 10 3.65 -6.37 22.79
N GLN A 11 2.61 -7.18 22.99
CA GLN A 11 2.09 -8.07 21.96
C GLN A 11 1.55 -7.28 20.75
N GLN A 12 0.82 -6.20 20.98
CA GLN A 12 0.33 -5.33 19.90
C GLN A 12 1.48 -4.71 19.10
N TYR A 13 2.52 -4.22 19.76
CA TYR A 13 3.71 -3.68 19.08
C TYR A 13 4.38 -4.73 18.19
N GLN A 14 4.57 -5.96 18.70
CA GLN A 14 5.16 -7.03 17.90
C GLN A 14 4.33 -7.37 16.66
N THR A 15 3.01 -7.41 16.79
CA THR A 15 2.10 -7.62 15.65
C THR A 15 2.21 -6.49 14.63
N ILE A 16 2.28 -5.24 15.06
CA ILE A 16 2.43 -4.09 14.17
C ILE A 16 3.76 -4.17 13.40
N GLU A 17 4.87 -4.47 14.09
CA GLU A 17 6.18 -4.59 13.44
C GLU A 17 6.23 -5.73 12.42
N ALA A 18 5.59 -6.87 12.72
CA ALA A 18 5.46 -7.97 11.77
C ALA A 18 4.66 -7.53 10.51
N LEU A 19 3.58 -6.77 10.68
CA LEU A 19 2.79 -6.26 9.56
C LEU A 19 3.56 -5.22 8.72
N ARG A 20 4.32 -4.34 9.36
CA ARG A 20 5.14 -3.31 8.68
C ARG A 20 6.22 -3.92 7.79
N THR A 21 6.73 -5.09 8.17
CA THR A 21 7.82 -5.77 7.45
C THR A 21 7.32 -6.80 6.44
N GLN A 22 6.02 -7.11 6.40
CA GLN A 22 5.45 -8.03 5.44
C GLN A 22 5.42 -7.41 4.03
N PRO A 23 6.16 -7.92 3.04
CA PRO A 23 6.15 -7.34 1.69
C PRO A 23 4.75 -7.38 1.07
N MET A 24 4.46 -6.43 0.17
CA MET A 24 3.22 -6.38 -0.59
C MET A 24 3.52 -6.38 -2.09
N GLY A 25 2.89 -7.29 -2.85
CA GLY A 25 3.07 -7.36 -4.30
C GLY A 25 2.45 -6.16 -5.00
N GLY A 26 3.00 -5.78 -6.17
CA GLY A 26 2.48 -4.67 -6.96
C GLY A 26 1.01 -4.85 -7.36
N MET A 27 0.63 -6.05 -7.82
CA MET A 27 -0.77 -6.33 -8.17
C MET A 27 -1.69 -6.31 -6.96
N ASP A 28 -1.27 -6.88 -5.83
CA ASP A 28 -2.06 -6.88 -4.59
C ASP A 28 -2.35 -5.45 -4.13
N TYR A 29 -1.33 -4.58 -4.18
CA TYR A 29 -1.48 -3.16 -3.86
C TYR A 29 -2.50 -2.49 -4.79
N CYS A 30 -2.37 -2.72 -6.10
CA CYS A 30 -3.28 -2.12 -7.07
C CYS A 30 -4.72 -2.60 -6.93
N GLN A 31 -4.94 -3.91 -6.75
CA GLN A 31 -6.28 -4.47 -6.59
C GLN A 31 -6.99 -3.88 -5.36
N LYS A 32 -6.24 -3.55 -4.31
CA LYS A 32 -6.79 -2.93 -3.10
C LYS A 32 -7.07 -1.44 -3.25
N TRP A 33 -6.15 -0.67 -3.84
CA TRP A 33 -6.19 0.80 -3.78
C TRP A 33 -6.67 1.49 -5.05
N VAL A 34 -6.46 0.90 -6.22
CA VAL A 34 -6.90 1.52 -7.48
C VAL A 34 -8.43 1.73 -7.53
N PRO A 35 -9.28 0.76 -7.11
CA PRO A 35 -10.72 0.98 -7.07
C PRO A 35 -11.11 2.15 -6.16
N THR A 36 -10.47 2.24 -4.99
CA THR A 36 -10.75 3.28 -4.00
C THR A 36 -10.37 4.68 -4.50
N PHE A 37 -9.23 4.82 -5.17
CA PHE A 37 -8.72 6.14 -5.59
C PHE A 37 -9.18 6.60 -6.97
N TYR A 38 -9.46 5.65 -7.86
CA TYR A 38 -9.74 5.96 -9.27
C TYR A 38 -11.10 5.48 -9.74
N GLY A 39 -11.83 4.68 -8.96
CA GLY A 39 -13.12 4.12 -9.37
C GLY A 39 -13.02 3.14 -10.55
N VAL A 40 -11.84 2.54 -10.75
CA VAL A 40 -11.58 1.56 -11.81
C VAL A 40 -11.21 0.21 -11.19
N TYR A 41 -11.85 -0.86 -11.65
CA TYR A 41 -11.78 -2.19 -11.07
C TYR A 41 -10.87 -3.15 -11.86
N PRO A 42 -10.34 -4.22 -11.23
CA PRO A 42 -9.56 -5.23 -11.94
C PRO A 42 -10.35 -5.84 -13.11
N GLY A 43 -9.72 -5.87 -14.28
CA GLY A 43 -10.36 -6.35 -15.52
C GLY A 43 -10.96 -5.24 -16.39
N GLU A 44 -11.16 -4.04 -15.85
CA GLU A 44 -11.64 -2.90 -16.63
C GLU A 44 -10.52 -2.24 -17.44
N SER A 45 -10.91 -1.66 -18.58
CA SER A 45 -10.02 -0.82 -19.37
C SER A 45 -9.50 0.34 -18.50
N GLY A 46 -8.19 0.60 -18.57
CA GLY A 46 -7.54 1.64 -17.77
C GLY A 46 -7.03 1.19 -16.40
N PHE A 47 -7.47 0.04 -15.86
CA PHE A 47 -6.99 -0.45 -14.54
C PHE A 47 -5.46 -0.59 -14.51
N LYS A 48 -4.87 -1.26 -15.52
CA LYS A 48 -3.41 -1.41 -15.61
C LYS A 48 -2.67 -0.08 -15.71
N SER A 49 -3.24 0.92 -16.38
CA SER A 49 -2.62 2.25 -16.49
C SER A 49 -2.64 2.98 -15.14
N LYS A 50 -3.76 2.95 -14.42
CA LYS A 50 -3.86 3.52 -13.07
C LYS A 50 -2.98 2.79 -12.06
N CYS A 51 -2.93 1.47 -12.15
CA CYS A 51 -2.01 0.67 -11.36
C CYS A 51 -0.55 1.09 -11.59
N LEU A 52 -0.12 1.23 -12.86
CA LEU A 52 1.24 1.67 -13.18
C LEU A 52 1.55 3.07 -12.62
N ALA A 53 0.59 4.00 -12.70
CA ALA A 53 0.73 5.34 -12.14
C ALA A 53 0.88 5.31 -10.61
N GLU A 54 0.09 4.48 -9.91
CA GLU A 54 0.21 4.32 -8.46
C GLU A 54 1.54 3.68 -8.04
N LEU A 55 1.95 2.60 -8.71
CA LEU A 55 3.24 1.96 -8.42
C LEU A 55 4.39 2.95 -8.64
N SER A 56 4.33 3.76 -9.69
CA SER A 56 5.32 4.80 -9.94
C SER A 56 5.31 5.88 -8.85
N ARG A 57 4.13 6.38 -8.47
CA ARG A 57 3.96 7.38 -7.41
C ARG A 57 4.52 6.91 -6.07
N VAL A 58 4.21 5.67 -5.68
CA VAL A 58 4.61 5.12 -4.38
C VAL A 58 6.10 4.83 -4.31
N THR A 59 6.66 4.31 -5.39
CA THR A 59 8.04 3.80 -5.38
C THR A 59 9.06 4.78 -5.94
N GLY A 60 8.61 5.87 -6.55
CA GLY A 60 9.46 6.82 -7.29
C GLY A 60 10.08 6.21 -8.57
N THR A 61 9.73 4.97 -8.91
CA THR A 61 10.27 4.28 -10.09
C THR A 61 9.53 4.76 -11.34
N GLN A 62 10.26 5.02 -12.42
CA GLN A 62 9.65 5.45 -13.67
C GLN A 62 8.68 4.40 -14.23
N PRO A 63 7.52 4.80 -14.78
CA PRO A 63 6.52 3.89 -15.32
C PRO A 63 7.08 2.89 -16.35
N ASP A 64 7.98 3.36 -17.21
CA ASP A 64 8.60 2.51 -18.24
C ASP A 64 9.53 1.46 -17.64
N THR A 65 10.27 1.82 -16.58
CA THR A 65 11.10 0.87 -15.84
C THR A 65 10.25 -0.21 -15.19
N ILE A 66 9.13 0.16 -14.53
CA ILE A 66 8.20 -0.81 -13.93
C ILE A 66 7.67 -1.76 -15.01
N ARG A 67 7.18 -1.22 -16.13
CA ARG A 67 6.62 -2.01 -17.24
C ARG A 67 7.64 -3.00 -17.81
N ALA A 68 8.89 -2.57 -17.97
CA ALA A 68 9.95 -3.38 -18.55
C ALA A 68 10.48 -4.47 -17.61
N THR A 69 10.50 -4.21 -16.30
CA THR A 69 11.30 -5.03 -15.36
C THR A 69 10.47 -5.82 -14.34
N TRP A 70 9.26 -5.38 -13.99
CA TRP A 70 8.50 -5.99 -12.88
C TRP A 70 7.60 -7.14 -13.33
N GLY A 71 7.51 -7.39 -14.64
CA GLY A 71 6.65 -8.42 -15.19
C GLY A 71 5.23 -7.94 -15.45
N THR A 72 4.42 -8.78 -16.11
CA THR A 72 3.12 -8.37 -16.65
C THR A 72 2.09 -8.10 -15.56
N ASN A 73 2.23 -8.78 -14.42
CA ASN A 73 1.41 -8.66 -13.23
C ASN A 73 2.24 -8.26 -12.02
N PHE A 74 3.40 -7.63 -12.23
CA PHE A 74 4.31 -7.15 -11.19
C PHE A 74 4.87 -8.27 -10.30
N GLU A 75 4.93 -9.50 -10.80
CA GLU A 75 5.45 -10.67 -10.08
C GLU A 75 6.94 -10.56 -9.73
N LYS A 76 7.69 -9.67 -10.41
CA LYS A 76 9.10 -9.35 -10.15
C LYS A 76 9.28 -8.02 -9.41
N THR A 77 8.28 -7.61 -8.61
CA THR A 77 8.39 -6.39 -7.79
C THR A 77 9.63 -6.48 -6.89
N PRO A 78 10.58 -5.53 -6.97
CA PRO A 78 11.76 -5.51 -6.11
C PRO A 78 11.38 -5.45 -4.62
N SER A 79 12.22 -6.04 -3.76
CA SER A 79 11.96 -6.09 -2.32
C SER A 79 11.77 -4.71 -1.69
N TYR A 80 12.57 -3.71 -2.08
CA TYR A 80 12.41 -2.34 -1.60
C TYR A 80 11.05 -1.75 -1.99
N ALA A 81 10.60 -2.00 -3.23
CA ALA A 81 9.30 -1.53 -3.72
C ALA A 81 8.17 -2.21 -2.95
N ALA A 82 8.27 -3.51 -2.71
CA ALA A 82 7.28 -4.26 -1.93
C ALA A 82 7.13 -3.74 -0.49
N LEU A 83 8.21 -3.27 0.13
CA LEU A 83 8.19 -2.64 1.46
C LEU A 83 7.57 -1.22 1.41
N LEU A 84 7.85 -0.43 0.38
CA LEU A 84 7.22 0.88 0.18
C LEU A 84 5.72 0.75 -0.07
N LEU A 85 5.30 -0.25 -0.85
CA LEU A 85 3.91 -0.58 -1.09
C LEU A 85 3.20 -0.99 0.21
N ARG A 86 3.84 -1.82 1.05
CA ARG A 86 3.30 -2.16 2.38
C ARG A 86 3.16 -0.92 3.26
N THR A 87 4.18 -0.08 3.32
CA THR A 87 4.17 1.13 4.16
C THR A 87 3.04 2.06 3.72
N THR A 88 2.89 2.24 2.41
CA THR A 88 1.82 3.07 1.85
C THR A 88 0.45 2.44 2.04
N ASP A 89 0.32 1.12 1.93
CA ASP A 89 -0.92 0.39 2.21
C ASP A 89 -1.41 0.64 3.65
N LEU A 90 -0.51 0.57 4.64
CA LEU A 90 -0.85 0.86 6.02
C LEU A 90 -1.26 2.32 6.21
N LEU A 91 -0.56 3.27 5.57
CA LEU A 91 -0.93 4.69 5.60
C LEU A 91 -2.30 4.94 4.97
N ASN A 92 -2.58 4.33 3.82
CA ASN A 92 -3.86 4.47 3.14
C ASN A 92 -5.02 3.92 3.98
N GLN A 93 -4.83 2.80 4.70
CA GLN A 93 -5.84 2.28 5.62
C GLN A 93 -6.19 3.27 6.73
N VAL A 94 -5.17 3.95 7.27
CA VAL A 94 -5.35 4.99 8.26
C VAL A 94 -6.07 6.20 7.64
N ILE A 95 -5.61 6.70 6.49
CA ILE A 95 -6.18 7.88 5.82
C ILE A 95 -7.66 7.65 5.44
N VAL A 96 -7.98 6.51 4.81
CA VAL A 96 -9.36 6.18 4.42
C VAL A 96 -10.26 5.94 5.64
N GLY A 97 -9.69 5.43 6.74
CA GLY A 97 -10.40 5.27 8.00
C GLY A 97 -10.64 6.58 8.77
N ILE A 98 -9.84 7.62 8.49
CA ILE A 98 -9.96 8.92 9.17
C ILE A 98 -11.06 9.74 8.50
N ARG A 99 -12.00 10.23 9.32
CA ARG A 99 -12.87 11.35 8.95
C ARG A 99 -12.18 12.65 9.36
N LEU A 100 -11.57 13.34 8.39
CA LEU A 100 -11.04 14.67 8.65
C LEU A 100 -12.20 15.64 8.95
N PRO A 101 -12.05 16.54 9.94
CA PRO A 101 -13.06 17.54 10.21
C PRO A 101 -13.15 18.54 9.04
N PRO A 102 -14.31 19.20 8.82
CA PRO A 102 -14.53 20.09 7.67
C PRO A 102 -13.54 21.26 7.54
N ASN A 103 -12.81 21.58 8.61
CA ASN A 103 -11.84 22.67 8.70
C ASN A 103 -10.38 22.21 8.68
N PHE A 104 -10.09 20.97 8.25
CA PHE A 104 -8.71 20.51 8.12
C PHE A 104 -8.00 21.29 7.01
N PRO A 105 -6.78 21.81 7.23
CA PRO A 105 -6.07 22.60 6.24
C PRO A 105 -5.70 21.75 5.00
N ASN A 106 -5.87 22.34 3.82
CA ASN A 106 -5.48 21.78 2.53
C ASN A 106 -3.96 21.82 2.33
#